data_AF-A0A7J9MLQ0-F1
#
_entry.id   AF-A0A7J9MLQ0-F1
#
_cell.length_a   1.000
_cell.length_b   1.000
_cell.length_c   1.000
_cell.angle_alpha   90.00
_cell.angle_beta   90.00
_cell.angle_gamma   90.00
#
_symmetry.space_group_name_H-M   'P 1'
#
loop_
_entity.id
_entity.type
_entity.pdbx_description
1 polymer ?
#
loop_
_entity_poly.entity_id
_entity_poly.type
_entity_poly.pdbx_seq_one_letter_code
_entity_poly.pdbx_strand_id
1 'polypeptide(L)'
;RNRRLNTPDLLDQLPVLQELLHHLLNCKIAGESVKLYIAITDGILNLIDKHFGMQHHHAVRALEIYRKAGEQVSLLSEFCEICRGLHHGQGQKYLKIKPLPESFLIAMEEYVKETPEVLALPYTSV
;
A
#
# COMPACT_ATOMS: atom_id res chain seq x y z
N ARG A 1 -19.07 27.35 -25.80
CA ARG A 1 -18.92 28.79 -26.18
C ARG A 1 -18.20 29.49 -25.04
N ASN A 2 -16.86 29.58 -25.09
CA ASN A 2 -16.07 30.30 -24.08
C ASN A 2 -16.43 31.80 -24.18
N ARG A 3 -17.18 32.32 -23.21
CA ARG A 3 -17.24 33.77 -23.00
C ARG A 3 -15.86 34.16 -22.47
N ARG A 4 -15.15 35.06 -23.15
CA ARG A 4 -13.90 35.63 -22.60
C ARG A 4 -14.29 36.34 -21.31
N LEU A 5 -13.84 35.80 -20.18
CA LEU A 5 -14.00 36.42 -18.87
C LEU A 5 -13.07 37.64 -18.79
N ASN A 6 -13.49 38.68 -18.08
CA ASN A 6 -12.64 39.83 -17.85
C ASN A 6 -11.56 39.49 -16.83
N THR A 7 -10.45 40.23 -16.83
CA THR A 7 -9.29 39.97 -15.95
C THR A 7 -9.65 39.80 -14.47
N PRO A 8 -10.55 40.61 -13.86
CA PRO A 8 -10.93 40.43 -12.46
C PRO A 8 -11.64 39.09 -12.22
N ASP A 9 -12.60 38.73 -13.09
CA ASP A 9 -13.32 37.46 -12.99
C ASP A 9 -12.37 36.26 -13.10
N LEU A 10 -11.33 36.36 -13.93
CA LEU A 10 -10.30 35.33 -14.05
C LEU A 10 -9.46 35.19 -12.76
N LEU A 11 -9.10 36.31 -12.14
CA LEU A 11 -8.32 36.30 -10.89
C LEU A 11 -9.10 35.70 -9.72
N ASP A 12 -10.43 35.86 -9.72
CA ASP A 12 -11.29 35.27 -8.68
C ASP A 12 -11.62 33.79 -8.97
N GLN A 13 -11.85 33.42 -10.23
CA GLN A 13 -12.29 32.06 -10.59
C GLN A 13 -11.15 31.05 -10.72
N LEU A 14 -9.99 31.44 -11.24
CA LEU A 14 -8.90 30.50 -11.49
C LEU A 14 -8.39 29.80 -10.23
N PRO A 15 -8.18 30.47 -9.08
CA PRO A 15 -7.76 29.80 -7.85
C PRO A 15 -8.77 28.73 -7.39
N VAL A 16 -10.06 29.05 -7.42
CA VAL A 16 -11.13 28.11 -7.05
C VAL A 16 -11.15 26.89 -7.97
N LEU A 17 -10.96 27.10 -9.28
CA LEU A 17 -10.86 26.00 -10.24
C LEU A 17 -9.60 25.16 -10.04
N GLN A 18 -8.47 25.78 -9.67
CA GLN A 18 -7.23 25.09 -9.36
C GLN A 18 -7.36 24.24 -8.10
N GLU A 19 -7.98 24.77 -7.04
CA GLU A 19 -8.28 24.03 -5.81
C GLU A 19 -9.20 22.85 -6.12
N LEU A 20 -10.31 23.07 -6.84
CA LEU A 20 -11.23 22.01 -7.23
C LEU A 20 -10.54 20.91 -8.03
N LEU A 21 -9.69 21.27 -9.00
CA LEU A 21 -8.91 20.29 -9.78
C LEU A 21 -7.98 19.48 -8.88
N HIS A 22 -7.27 20.14 -7.95
CA HIS A 22 -6.38 19.49 -7.01
C HIS A 22 -7.14 18.48 -6.12
N HIS A 23 -8.31 18.85 -5.60
CA HIS A 23 -9.16 17.94 -4.82
C HIS A 23 -9.65 16.75 -5.62
N LEU A 24 -10.09 16.96 -6.87
CA LEU A 24 -10.56 15.87 -7.73
C LEU A 24 -9.45 14.87 -8.06
N LEU A 25 -8.24 15.36 -8.35
CA LEU A 25 -7.07 14.52 -8.61
C LEU A 25 -6.71 13.68 -7.38
N ASN A 26 -6.63 14.30 -6.20
CA ASN A 26 -6.31 13.60 -4.96
C ASN A 26 -7.36 12.54 -4.60
N CYS A 27 -8.65 12.86 -4.72
CA CYS A 27 -9.74 11.89 -4.53
C CYS A 27 -9.62 10.69 -5.46
N LYS A 28 -9.35 10.92 -6.75
CA LYS A 28 -9.22 9.85 -7.74
C LYS A 28 -8.03 8.96 -7.42
N ILE A 29 -6.88 9.55 -7.10
CA ILE A 29 -5.66 8.80 -6.76
C ILE A 29 -5.88 8.01 -5.46
N ALA A 30 -6.46 8.62 -4.42
CA ALA A 30 -6.79 7.94 -3.16
C ALA A 30 -7.73 6.74 -3.35
N GLY A 31 -8.79 6.91 -4.13
CA GLY A 31 -9.72 5.83 -4.44
C GLY A 31 -9.04 4.64 -5.13
N GLU A 32 -8.20 4.89 -6.14
CA GLU A 32 -7.48 3.82 -6.84
C GLU A 32 -6.40 3.17 -5.98
N SER A 33 -5.66 3.95 -5.18
CA SER A 33 -4.65 3.41 -4.27
C SER A 33 -5.23 2.49 -3.19
N VAL A 34 -6.44 2.78 -2.69
CA VAL A 34 -7.14 1.89 -1.74
C VAL A 34 -7.49 0.55 -2.39
N LYS A 35 -7.91 0.53 -3.67
CA LYS A 35 -8.17 -0.74 -4.39
C LYS A 35 -6.91 -1.59 -4.52
N LEU A 36 -5.77 -0.96 -4.83
CA LEU A 36 -4.48 -1.65 -4.88
C LEU A 36 -4.10 -2.22 -3.52
N TYR A 37 -4.31 -1.47 -2.44
CA TYR A 37 -4.08 -1.96 -1.08
C TYR A 37 -4.92 -3.19 -0.73
N ILE A 38 -6.21 -3.20 -1.09
CA ILE A 38 -7.07 -4.36 -0.86
C ILE A 38 -6.51 -5.58 -1.61
N ALA A 39 -6.19 -5.43 -2.91
CA ALA A 39 -5.64 -6.51 -3.71
C ALA A 39 -4.29 -7.04 -3.18
N ILE A 40 -3.40 -6.15 -2.73
CA ILE A 40 -2.12 -6.53 -2.10
C ILE A 40 -2.39 -7.27 -0.80
N THR A 41 -3.27 -6.75 0.06
CA THR A 41 -3.58 -7.36 1.36
C THR A 41 -4.20 -8.75 1.19
N ASP A 42 -5.11 -8.94 0.23
CA ASP A 42 -5.67 -10.25 -0.10
C ASP A 42 -4.58 -11.21 -0.61
N GLY A 43 -3.64 -10.71 -1.42
CA GLY A 43 -2.47 -11.48 -1.86
C GLY A 43 -1.57 -11.89 -0.68
N ILE A 44 -1.34 -10.99 0.26
CA ILE A 44 -0.58 -11.25 1.48
C ILE A 44 -1.29 -12.31 2.33
N LEU A 45 -2.59 -12.20 2.59
CA LEU A 45 -3.35 -13.20 3.36
C LEU A 45 -3.23 -14.60 2.74
N ASN A 46 -3.34 -14.70 1.42
CA ASN A 46 -3.15 -15.97 0.70
C ASN A 46 -1.72 -16.53 0.81
N LEU A 47 -0.73 -15.65 0.94
CA LEU A 47 0.68 -16.01 1.09
C LEU A 47 0.98 -16.46 2.53
N ILE A 48 0.38 -15.81 3.52
CA ILE A 48 0.42 -16.19 4.95
C ILE A 48 -0.07 -17.63 5.12
N ASP A 49 -1.22 -17.99 4.56
CA ASP A 49 -1.82 -19.32 4.69
C ASP A 49 -0.91 -20.45 4.18
N LYS A 50 0.01 -20.13 3.26
CA LYS A 50 0.90 -21.10 2.61
C LYS A 50 2.33 -21.05 3.14
N HIS A 51 2.65 -20.08 4.01
CA HIS A 51 4.04 -19.73 4.29
C HIS A 51 4.83 -20.85 4.97
N PHE A 52 4.25 -21.48 6.00
CA PHE A 52 4.91 -22.52 6.81
C PHE A 52 5.04 -23.90 6.11
N GLY A 53 4.79 -23.96 4.80
CA GLY A 53 5.07 -25.13 3.95
C GLY A 53 5.94 -24.80 2.73
N MET A 54 6.45 -23.57 2.63
CA MET A 54 7.27 -23.14 1.50
C MET A 54 8.71 -23.66 1.61
N GLN A 55 9.33 -23.96 0.47
CA GLN A 55 10.78 -24.15 0.38
C GLN A 55 11.51 -22.87 0.81
N HIS A 56 12.71 -22.98 1.39
CA HIS A 56 13.45 -21.86 1.98
C HIS A 56 13.50 -20.62 1.06
N HIS A 57 13.91 -20.78 -0.20
CA HIS A 57 14.01 -19.66 -1.15
C HIS A 57 12.65 -18.96 -1.41
N HIS A 58 11.55 -19.71 -1.42
CA HIS A 58 10.20 -19.15 -1.53
C HIS A 58 9.78 -18.46 -0.22
N ALA A 59 10.15 -19.00 0.93
CA ALA A 59 9.88 -18.40 2.24
C ALA A 59 10.62 -17.06 2.40
N VAL A 60 11.90 -16.98 2.03
CA VAL A 60 12.67 -15.73 2.00
C VAL A 60 11.99 -14.69 1.12
N ARG A 61 11.57 -15.08 -0.08
CA ARG A 61 10.89 -14.17 -1.01
C ARG A 61 9.52 -13.73 -0.48
N ALA A 62 8.78 -14.62 0.17
CA ALA A 62 7.51 -14.33 0.81
C ALA A 62 7.66 -13.30 1.94
N LEU A 63 8.71 -13.44 2.75
CA LEU A 63 9.07 -12.48 3.80
C LEU A 63 9.38 -11.08 3.23
N GLU A 64 10.16 -11.00 2.15
CA GLU A 64 10.47 -9.72 1.50
C GLU A 64 9.21 -9.02 0.96
N ILE A 65 8.29 -9.79 0.35
CA ILE A 65 7.01 -9.27 -0.14
C ILE A 65 6.16 -8.74 1.04
N TYR A 66 6.10 -9.46 2.15
CA TYR A 66 5.38 -9.04 3.35
C TYR A 66 5.93 -7.73 3.93
N ARG A 67 7.26 -7.62 4.06
CA ARG A 67 7.91 -6.40 4.56
C ARG A 67 7.60 -5.19 3.69
N LYS A 68 7.74 -5.36 2.36
CA LYS A 68 7.42 -4.31 1.39
C LYS A 68 5.95 -3.89 1.45
N ALA A 69 5.03 -4.83 1.63
CA ALA A 69 3.63 -4.52 1.82
C ALA A 69 3.42 -3.67 3.09
N GLY A 70 4.09 -3.98 4.20
CA GLY A 70 4.02 -3.19 5.44
C GLY A 70 4.45 -1.73 5.26
N GLU A 71 5.54 -1.50 4.52
CA GLU A 71 6.02 -0.15 4.17
C GLU A 71 4.98 0.59 3.31
N GLN A 72 4.43 -0.07 2.28
CA GLN A 72 3.41 0.50 1.39
C GLN A 72 2.12 0.87 2.13
N VAL A 73 1.70 0.04 3.10
CA VAL A 73 0.52 0.29 3.93
C VAL A 73 0.70 1.54 4.79
N SER A 74 1.89 1.74 5.34
CA SER A 74 2.22 2.92 6.15
C SER A 74 2.16 4.20 5.31
N LEU A 75 2.79 4.18 4.12
CA LEU A 75 2.76 5.30 3.17
C LEU A 75 1.34 5.62 2.70
N LEU A 76 0.53 4.59 2.44
CA LEU A 76 -0.85 4.79 2.00
C LEU A 76 -1.71 5.40 3.11
N SER A 77 -1.49 5.01 4.37
CA SER A 77 -2.18 5.59 5.51
C SER A 77 -1.90 7.09 5.63
N GLU A 78 -0.64 7.50 5.50
CA GLU A 78 -0.23 8.92 5.49
C GLU A 78 -0.86 9.68 4.32
N PHE A 79 -0.79 9.12 3.11
CA PHE A 79 -1.42 9.71 1.93
C PHE A 79 -2.93 9.92 2.11
N CYS A 80 -3.62 8.95 2.71
CA CYS A 80 -5.05 9.06 2.97
C CYS A 80 -5.39 10.13 4.01
N GLU A 81 -4.53 10.36 5.02
CA GLU A 81 -4.70 11.47 5.96
C GLU A 81 -4.50 12.84 5.30
N ILE A 82 -3.49 12.97 4.42
CA ILE A 82 -3.27 14.20 3.64
C ILE A 82 -4.52 14.51 2.79
N CYS A 83 -5.05 13.51 2.09
CA CYS A 83 -6.28 13.68 1.31
C CYS A 83 -7.45 14.10 2.20
N ARG A 84 -7.62 13.48 3.38
CA ARG A 84 -8.66 13.87 4.36
C ARG A 84 -8.52 15.32 4.82
N GLY A 85 -7.33 15.77 5.17
CA GLY A 85 -7.07 17.13 5.65
C GLY A 85 -7.38 18.20 4.61
N LEU A 86 -7.22 17.88 3.33
CA LEU A 86 -7.56 18.79 2.22
C LEU A 86 -9.07 18.90 1.99
N HIS A 87 -9.87 17.90 2.38
CA HIS A 87 -11.31 17.91 2.24
C HIS A 87 -11.99 18.47 3.50
N HIS A 88 -12.12 19.79 3.58
CA HIS A 88 -12.97 20.44 4.58
C HIS A 88 -14.46 20.07 4.34
N GLY A 89 -14.92 18.95 4.91
CA GLY A 89 -16.35 18.77 5.22
C GLY A 89 -17.15 17.73 4.43
N GLN A 90 -16.57 16.86 3.60
CA GLN A 90 -17.35 15.76 3.01
C GLN A 90 -16.96 14.41 3.63
N GLY A 91 -17.89 13.88 4.42
CA GLY A 91 -17.86 12.58 5.09
C GLY A 91 -17.79 11.38 4.14
N GLN A 92 -16.73 11.30 3.33
CA GLN A 92 -16.28 10.03 2.79
C GLN A 92 -15.77 9.20 3.95
N LYS A 93 -16.41 8.05 4.18
CA LYS A 93 -15.90 6.99 5.04
C LYS A 93 -14.63 6.46 4.40
N TYR A 94 -13.50 7.14 4.58
CA TYR A 94 -12.21 6.59 4.21
C TYR A 94 -12.04 5.27 4.94
N LEU A 95 -11.72 4.22 4.19
CA LEU A 95 -11.38 2.91 4.72
C LEU A 95 -10.21 3.12 5.71
N LYS A 96 -10.41 2.75 6.98
CA LYS A 96 -9.31 2.75 7.95
C LYS A 96 -8.35 1.65 7.57
N ILE A 97 -7.27 2.04 6.91
CA ILE A 97 -6.14 1.18 6.60
C ILE A 97 -5.53 0.73 7.93
N LYS A 98 -5.43 -0.59 8.12
CA LYS A 98 -4.80 -1.17 9.31
C LYS A 98 -3.39 -1.63 8.94
N PRO A 99 -2.40 -1.42 9.83
CA PRO A 99 -1.08 -2.00 9.64
C PRO A 99 -1.15 -3.51 9.60
N LEU A 100 -0.25 -4.13 8.85
CA LEU A 100 -0.06 -5.58 8.87
C LEU A 100 0.44 -6.02 10.25
N PRO A 101 0.07 -7.21 10.75
CA PRO A 101 0.51 -7.67 12.07
C PRO A 101 2.03 -7.85 12.17
N GLU A 102 2.67 -7.16 13.11
CA GLU A 102 4.10 -7.27 13.39
C GLU A 102 4.48 -8.65 13.92
N SER A 103 3.61 -9.25 14.74
CA SER A 103 3.83 -10.61 15.27
C SER A 103 3.98 -11.64 14.17
N PHE A 104 3.30 -11.45 13.03
CA PHE A 104 3.43 -12.35 11.90
C PHE A 104 4.77 -12.14 11.16
N LEU A 105 5.23 -10.90 11.03
CA LEU A 105 6.57 -10.61 10.47
C LEU A 105 7.66 -11.35 11.25
N ILE A 106 7.64 -11.22 12.59
CA ILE A 106 8.59 -11.89 13.48
C ILE A 106 8.55 -13.41 13.27
N ALA A 107 7.36 -14.01 13.20
CA ALA A 107 7.23 -15.46 12.98
C ALA A 107 7.80 -15.91 11.62
N MET A 108 7.64 -15.12 10.56
CA MET A 108 8.23 -15.39 9.25
C MET A 108 9.77 -15.30 9.29
N GLU A 109 10.31 -14.30 9.99
CA GLU A 109 11.76 -14.12 10.17
C GLU A 109 12.40 -15.29 10.92
N GLU A 110 11.75 -15.76 12.00
CA GLU A 110 12.16 -16.94 12.75
C GLU A 110 12.12 -18.20 11.89
N TYR A 111 11.02 -18.43 11.15
CA TYR A 111 10.88 -19.59 10.27
C TYR A 111 11.96 -19.65 9.19
N VAL A 112 12.26 -18.52 8.54
CA VAL A 112 13.32 -18.44 7.52
C VAL A 112 14.70 -18.72 8.12
N LYS A 113 14.96 -18.25 9.35
CA LYS A 113 16.22 -18.49 10.06
C LYS A 113 16.39 -19.96 10.46
N GLU A 114 15.31 -20.62 10.87
CA GLU A 114 15.29 -22.01 11.34
C GLU A 114 15.22 -23.04 10.21
N THR A 115 14.91 -22.60 9.00
CA THR A 115 14.95 -23.43 7.80
C THR A 115 16.25 -23.13 7.06
N PRO A 116 17.39 -23.84 7.27
CA PRO A 116 18.54 -23.65 6.40
C PRO A 116 18.16 -23.88 4.94
N GLU A 117 18.75 -23.15 3.98
CA GLU A 117 18.83 -23.65 2.61
C GLU A 117 19.29 -25.10 2.72
N VAL A 118 18.46 -26.05 2.26
CA VAL A 118 18.78 -27.48 2.31
C VAL A 118 20.22 -27.61 1.87
N LEU A 119 21.11 -27.88 2.83
CA LEU A 119 22.51 -28.08 2.56
C LEU A 119 22.50 -29.18 1.51
N ALA A 120 22.91 -28.84 0.29
CA ALA A 120 23.30 -29.81 -0.70
C ALA A 120 24.46 -30.57 -0.04
N LEU A 121 24.13 -31.62 0.71
CA LEU A 121 25.12 -32.53 1.24
C LEU A 121 25.85 -33.06 0.01
N PRO A 122 27.16 -32.79 -0.15
CA PRO A 122 27.89 -33.50 -1.17
C PRO A 122 27.79 -34.97 -0.78
N TYR A 123 27.11 -35.76 -1.62
CA TYR A 123 27.15 -37.20 -1.55
C TYR A 123 28.63 -37.60 -1.48
N THR A 124 29.11 -37.97 -0.29
CA THR A 124 30.39 -38.66 -0.18
C THR A 124 30.15 -40.06 -0.70
N SER A 125 30.48 -40.25 -1.97
CA SER A 125 30.70 -41.58 -2.54
C SER A 125 31.80 -42.25 -1.72
N VAL A 126 31.44 -43.35 -1.05
CA VAL A 126 32.39 -44.33 -0.47
C VAL A 126 33.13 -45.03 -1.60
#